data_AF-A0A0K1EID5-F1
#
_entry.id   AF-A0A0K1EID5-F1
#
_cell.length_a   1.000
_cell.length_b   1.000
_cell.length_c   1.000
_cell.angle_alpha   90.00
_cell.angle_beta   90.00
_cell.angle_gamma   90.00
#
_symmetry.space_group_name_H-M   'P 1'
#
loop_
_entity.id
_entity.type
_entity.pdbx_description
1 polymer ?
#
loop_
_entity_poly.entity_id
_entity_poly.type
_entity_poly.pdbx_seq_one_letter_code
_entity_poly.pdbx_strand_id
1 'polypeptide(L)'
;MVFREPARQHARGSVRYGPFPVRTRLLIFSFAALLTAIVLTFVALDRDRLVCTPGARCSLSNTLRTQIHTFPTAAIGEVRVDVRSNSKGVPYGVIVLSLAPTQEFRLSQTSVEEANAVAARIRARLAAGQKVDVEVGGSWWVLALAGAALLLCFSLVAAGLRGFGVFQLDIPSDRSRLRVQRRLLGIPVSTHEVSLEGVTDVLIEGGALDDAWRGRDEAPTPAGRLVLVDAWGAVRPVTSTVFPGAAVHLRAACALRAILGMVPQRGGVEEHLASLPWITTSPGMRAAFSFIGATLGALLGIGLVAVGVLLVGGLQPSDSDTWVFAVGAVLGAPAGVVFALFVTRTRPPT
;
A
#
# COMPACT_ATOMS: atom_id res chain seq x y z
N MET A 1 -40.95 -27.57 -19.56
CA MET A 1 -40.70 -26.21 -19.03
C MET A 1 -41.51 -26.05 -17.77
N VAL A 2 -40.87 -25.74 -16.64
CA VAL A 2 -41.58 -25.52 -15.37
C VAL A 2 -42.02 -24.06 -15.35
N PHE A 3 -43.33 -23.81 -15.36
CA PHE A 3 -43.87 -22.47 -15.21
C PHE A 3 -43.53 -21.96 -13.81
N ARG A 4 -42.81 -20.83 -13.73
CA ARG A 4 -42.45 -20.19 -12.47
C ARG A 4 -43.32 -18.96 -12.29
N GLU A 5 -44.01 -18.87 -11.16
CA GLU A 5 -44.77 -17.67 -10.83
C GLU A 5 -43.82 -16.47 -10.74
N PRO A 6 -44.21 -15.31 -11.32
CA PRO A 6 -43.43 -14.08 -11.21
C PRO A 6 -43.33 -13.62 -9.75
N ALA A 7 -42.25 -12.89 -9.42
CA ALA A 7 -42.06 -12.33 -8.10
C ALA A 7 -43.29 -11.49 -7.65
N ARG A 8 -43.69 -11.62 -6.38
CA ARG A 8 -44.87 -10.92 -5.86
C ARG A 8 -44.64 -9.40 -5.87
N GLN A 9 -45.57 -8.65 -6.46
CA GLN A 9 -45.54 -7.17 -6.65
C GLN A 9 -45.54 -6.31 -5.37
N HIS A 10 -45.25 -6.86 -4.19
CA HIS A 10 -45.37 -6.20 -2.88
C HIS A 10 -44.05 -6.07 -2.11
N ALA A 11 -42.91 -6.41 -2.72
CA ALA A 11 -41.60 -6.33 -2.10
C ALA A 11 -41.16 -4.88 -1.82
N ARG A 12 -40.91 -4.54 -0.54
CA ARG A 12 -40.15 -3.36 -0.13
C ARG A 12 -38.98 -3.83 0.73
N GLY A 13 -37.80 -3.27 0.50
CA GLY A 13 -36.64 -3.60 1.31
C GLY A 13 -35.33 -3.10 0.71
N SER A 14 -34.29 -3.23 1.52
CA SER A 14 -32.92 -2.92 1.16
C SER A 14 -32.01 -4.10 1.48
N VAL A 15 -31.18 -4.52 0.52
CA VAL A 15 -30.12 -5.52 0.77
C VAL A 15 -28.77 -4.83 0.77
N ARG A 16 -27.96 -5.14 1.78
CA ARG A 16 -26.55 -4.76 1.81
C ARG A 16 -25.72 -5.88 1.20
N TYR A 17 -25.02 -5.57 0.11
CA TYR A 17 -24.22 -6.49 -0.68
C TYR A 17 -22.73 -6.09 -0.60
N GLY A 18 -21.96 -6.82 0.20
CA GLY A 18 -20.59 -6.47 0.59
C GLY A 18 -20.47 -6.07 2.08
N PRO A 19 -19.25 -5.74 2.56
CA PRO A 19 -18.02 -5.60 1.80
C PRO A 19 -17.48 -6.94 1.30
N PHE A 20 -16.81 -6.94 0.14
CA PHE A 20 -16.19 -8.14 -0.41
C PHE A 20 -14.82 -8.37 0.24
N PRO A 21 -14.33 -9.62 0.28
CA PRO A 21 -12.99 -9.91 0.77
C PRO A 21 -11.94 -9.10 0.00
N VAL A 22 -11.20 -8.27 0.75
CA VAL A 22 -10.04 -7.56 0.24
C VAL A 22 -8.84 -8.49 0.20
N ARG A 23 -7.97 -8.32 -0.80
CA ARG A 23 -6.73 -9.10 -0.91
C ARG A 23 -5.67 -8.48 -0.01
N THR A 24 -5.74 -8.80 1.29
CA THR A 24 -4.82 -8.28 2.31
C THR A 24 -3.34 -8.47 1.96
N ARG A 25 -2.98 -9.57 1.29
CA ARG A 25 -1.61 -9.79 0.78
C ARG A 25 -1.13 -8.65 -0.13
N LEU A 26 -1.96 -8.22 -1.08
CA LEU A 26 -1.60 -7.11 -1.99
C LEU A 26 -1.48 -5.78 -1.24
N LEU A 27 -2.32 -5.54 -0.23
CA LEU A 27 -2.22 -4.35 0.62
C LEU A 27 -0.93 -4.34 1.46
N ILE A 28 -0.51 -5.51 1.95
CA ILE A 28 0.78 -5.65 2.66
C ILE A 28 1.94 -5.37 1.69
N PHE A 29 1.92 -5.98 0.48
CA PHE A 29 2.94 -5.71 -0.52
C PHE A 29 2.95 -4.26 -0.99
N SER A 30 1.80 -3.61 -1.12
CA SER A 30 1.75 -2.18 -1.44
C SER A 30 2.38 -1.34 -0.36
N PHE A 31 2.17 -1.70 0.92
CA PHE A 31 2.80 -1.00 2.03
C PHE A 31 4.33 -1.16 2.01
N ALA A 32 4.83 -2.37 1.75
CA ALA A 32 6.26 -2.61 1.59
C ALA A 32 6.87 -1.84 0.39
N ALA A 33 6.14 -1.80 -0.74
CA ALA A 33 6.55 -1.02 -1.91
C ALA A 33 6.57 0.48 -1.62
N LEU A 34 5.60 1.00 -0.87
CA LEU A 34 5.57 2.40 -0.41
C LEU A 34 6.76 2.72 0.49
N LEU A 35 7.05 1.89 1.50
CA LEU A 35 8.21 2.09 2.36
C LEU A 35 9.51 2.07 1.57
N THR A 36 9.63 1.16 0.60
CA THR A 36 10.79 1.09 -0.29
C THR A 36 10.90 2.36 -1.13
N ALA A 37 9.80 2.86 -1.70
CA ALA A 37 9.79 4.12 -2.45
C ALA A 37 10.23 5.31 -1.58
N ILE A 38 9.75 5.38 -0.34
CA ILE A 38 10.14 6.42 0.63
C ILE A 38 11.64 6.35 0.91
N VAL A 39 12.17 5.17 1.29
CA VAL A 39 13.59 4.98 1.59
C VAL A 39 14.46 5.33 0.39
N LEU A 40 14.11 4.85 -0.80
CA LEU A 40 14.85 5.18 -2.03
C LEU A 40 14.79 6.67 -2.34
N THR A 41 13.66 7.33 -2.10
CA THR A 41 13.55 8.79 -2.26
C THR A 41 14.49 9.52 -1.31
N PHE A 42 14.55 9.13 -0.03
CA PHE A 42 15.51 9.71 0.92
C PHE A 42 16.95 9.49 0.45
N VAL A 43 17.33 8.25 0.08
CA VAL A 43 18.68 7.96 -0.43
C VAL A 43 19.01 8.79 -1.68
N ALA A 44 18.04 9.01 -2.57
CA ALA A 44 18.25 9.76 -3.80
C ALA A 44 18.26 11.28 -3.61
N LEU A 45 17.65 11.78 -2.53
CA LEU A 45 17.68 13.20 -2.15
C LEU A 45 18.81 13.52 -1.16
N ASP A 46 19.46 12.50 -0.58
CA ASP A 46 20.63 12.69 0.27
C ASP A 46 21.80 13.22 -0.58
N ARG A 47 22.02 14.52 -0.44
CA ARG A 47 23.09 15.22 -1.14
C ARG A 47 23.80 16.14 -0.16
N ASP A 48 25.12 16.07 -0.21
CA ASP A 48 26.01 16.99 0.45
C ASP A 48 26.41 18.09 -0.52
N ARG A 49 26.27 19.33 -0.07
CA ARG A 49 26.74 20.51 -0.79
C ARG A 49 27.88 21.15 -0.03
N LEU A 50 29.03 21.24 -0.68
CA LEU A 50 30.20 21.96 -0.20
C LEU A 50 30.34 23.26 -0.98
N VAL A 51 30.19 24.38 -0.27
CA VAL A 51 30.44 25.72 -0.83
C VAL A 51 31.61 26.35 -0.10
N CYS A 52 32.72 26.61 -0.78
CA CYS A 52 33.86 27.34 -0.24
C CYS A 52 34.06 28.67 -0.96
N THR A 53 34.14 29.74 -0.17
CA THR A 53 34.53 31.06 -0.65
C THR A 53 36.02 31.28 -0.39
N PRO A 54 36.82 31.68 -1.40
CA PRO A 54 38.27 31.84 -1.25
C PRO A 54 38.63 32.78 -0.10
N GLY A 55 39.61 32.39 0.73
CA GLY A 55 40.10 33.21 1.85
C GLY A 55 39.10 33.43 3.00
N ALA A 56 37.92 32.81 2.94
CA ALA A 56 36.86 33.01 3.93
C ALA A 56 36.46 31.67 4.58
N ARG A 57 35.25 31.20 4.31
CA ARG A 57 34.66 30.01 4.93
C ARG A 57 34.14 29.04 3.88
N CYS A 58 34.20 27.76 4.26
CA CYS A 58 33.45 26.68 3.65
C CYS A 58 32.20 26.39 4.49
N SER A 59 31.10 26.10 3.81
CA SER A 59 29.89 25.54 4.39
C SER A 59 29.63 24.17 3.78
N LEU A 60 29.57 23.16 4.63
CA LEU A 60 29.09 21.82 4.28
C LEU A 60 27.66 21.69 4.82
N SER A 61 26.70 21.55 3.92
CA SER A 61 25.30 21.32 4.25
C SER A 61 24.83 20.02 3.62
N ASN A 62 24.06 19.24 4.37
CA ASN A 62 23.37 18.07 3.83
C ASN A 62 21.91 18.44 3.57
N THR A 63 21.32 17.95 2.48
CA THR A 63 19.97 18.33 2.07
C THR A 63 18.89 17.76 3.00
N LEU A 64 19.16 16.63 3.65
CA LEU A 64 18.25 15.97 4.59
C LEU A 64 18.52 16.34 6.04
N ARG A 65 19.77 16.69 6.39
CA ARG A 65 20.12 17.14 7.74
C ARG A 65 20.09 18.67 7.79
N THR A 66 19.35 19.24 8.72
CA THR A 66 19.34 20.69 8.98
C THR A 66 20.66 21.25 9.52
N GLN A 67 21.71 20.42 9.61
CA GLN A 67 23.02 20.82 10.10
C GLN A 67 23.87 21.42 8.98
N ILE A 68 24.33 22.64 9.22
CA ILE A 68 25.31 23.34 8.37
C ILE A 68 26.61 23.43 9.17
N HIS A 69 27.65 22.74 8.71
CA HIS A 69 28.99 22.86 9.28
C HIS A 69 29.73 23.96 8.55
N THR A 70 30.22 24.95 9.30
CA THR A 70 31.04 26.02 8.73
C THR A 70 32.44 25.95 9.31
N PHE A 71 33.45 26.10 8.43
CA PHE A 71 34.86 26.05 8.81
C PHE A 71 35.68 26.94 7.89
N PRO A 72 36.83 27.48 8.35
CA PRO A 72 37.68 28.32 7.50
C PRO A 72 38.27 27.49 6.36
N THR A 73 38.37 28.06 5.16
CA THR A 73 38.89 27.34 3.98
C THR A 73 40.34 26.88 4.18
N ALA A 74 41.13 27.65 4.92
CA ALA A 74 42.52 27.30 5.27
C ALA A 74 42.64 26.10 6.22
N ALA A 75 41.56 25.68 6.89
CA ALA A 75 41.60 24.49 7.73
C ALA A 75 41.57 23.19 6.93
N ILE A 76 41.23 23.21 5.64
CA ILE A 76 41.27 22.02 4.79
C ILE A 76 42.74 21.66 4.55
N GLY A 77 43.20 20.59 5.21
CA GLY A 77 44.55 20.07 5.04
C GLY A 77 44.64 19.15 3.82
N GLU A 78 43.70 18.22 3.69
CA GLU A 78 43.69 17.24 2.60
C GLU A 78 42.26 16.94 2.13
N VAL A 79 42.12 16.69 0.83
CA VAL A 79 40.91 16.13 0.24
C VAL A 79 41.29 14.77 -0.35
N ARG A 80 40.75 13.67 0.16
CA ARG A 80 41.04 12.31 -0.31
C ARG A 80 39.76 11.54 -0.66
N VAL A 81 39.93 10.45 -1.40
CA VAL A 81 38.82 9.54 -1.74
C VAL A 81 39.11 8.20 -1.08
N ASP A 82 38.23 7.79 -0.18
CA ASP A 82 38.23 6.46 0.40
C ASP A 82 37.38 5.55 -0.48
N VAL A 83 37.98 4.48 -1.01
CA VAL A 83 37.23 3.43 -1.71
C VAL A 83 36.81 2.39 -0.68
N ARG A 84 35.50 2.13 -0.61
CA ARG A 84 34.91 1.11 0.26
C ARG A 84 34.07 0.16 -0.57
N SER A 85 33.74 -1.00 -0.02
CA SER A 85 32.85 -1.95 -0.66
C SER A 85 31.60 -2.14 0.17
N ASN A 86 30.44 -2.27 -0.49
CA ASN A 86 29.19 -2.56 0.21
C ASN A 86 29.13 -4.06 0.56
N SER A 87 28.05 -4.49 1.23
CA SER A 87 27.83 -5.91 1.59
C SER A 87 27.75 -6.86 0.39
N LYS A 88 27.61 -6.33 -0.83
CA LYS A 88 27.59 -7.08 -2.09
C LYS A 88 28.94 -7.03 -2.82
N GLY A 89 29.99 -6.48 -2.20
CA GLY A 89 31.32 -6.35 -2.79
C GLY A 89 31.45 -5.29 -3.88
N VAL A 90 30.41 -4.50 -4.14
CA VAL A 90 30.44 -3.43 -5.14
C VAL A 90 31.20 -2.23 -4.55
N PRO A 91 32.28 -1.74 -5.21
CA PRO A 91 33.05 -0.62 -4.72
C PRO A 91 32.30 0.70 -4.88
N TYR A 92 32.48 1.60 -3.93
CA TYR A 92 31.97 2.98 -3.93
C TYR A 92 33.02 3.92 -3.34
N GLY A 93 33.00 5.18 -3.78
CA GLY A 93 33.89 6.24 -3.33
C GLY A 93 33.24 7.12 -2.28
N VAL A 94 34.00 7.51 -1.26
CA VAL A 94 33.63 8.49 -0.23
C VAL A 94 34.66 9.59 -0.23
N ILE A 95 34.25 10.84 -0.44
CA ILE A 95 35.16 11.99 -0.37
C ILE A 95 35.34 12.37 1.10
N VAL A 96 36.58 12.41 1.55
CA VAL A 96 36.95 12.77 2.93
C VAL A 96 37.71 14.10 2.89
N LEU A 97 37.18 15.07 3.63
CA LEU A 97 37.82 16.35 3.91
C LEU A 97 38.51 16.24 5.27
N SER A 98 39.83 16.25 5.28
CA SER A 98 40.64 16.24 6.50
C SER A 98 40.93 17.69 6.90
N LEU A 99 40.46 18.11 8.08
CA LEU A 99 40.67 19.44 8.63
C LEU A 99 41.70 19.39 9.76
N ALA A 100 42.63 20.35 9.77
CA ALA A 100 43.55 20.53 10.88
C ALA A 100 42.80 21.08 12.13
N PRO A 101 43.06 20.56 13.35
CA PRO A 101 44.09 19.57 13.68
C PRO A 101 43.68 18.09 13.52
N THR A 102 42.39 17.70 13.57
CA THR A 102 42.00 16.26 13.54
C THR A 102 40.56 15.98 13.06
N GLN A 103 39.82 16.95 12.52
CA GLN A 103 38.42 16.73 12.17
C GLN A 103 38.28 16.21 10.75
N GLU A 104 37.56 15.10 10.55
CA GLU A 104 37.22 14.60 9.22
C GLU A 104 35.75 14.82 8.92
N PHE A 105 35.44 15.40 7.76
CA PHE A 105 34.10 15.37 7.20
C PHE A 105 34.04 14.41 6.02
N ARG A 106 33.04 13.54 6.02
CA ARG A 106 32.81 12.57 4.95
C ARG A 106 31.59 13.01 4.18
N LEU A 107 31.73 13.16 2.86
CA LEU A 107 30.61 13.45 1.98
C LEU A 107 29.86 12.16 1.62
N SER A 108 28.64 12.30 1.12
CA SER A 108 27.79 11.22 0.63
C SER A 108 28.53 10.28 -0.33
N GLN A 109 28.16 9.00 -0.27
CA GLN A 109 28.74 7.93 -1.08
C GLN A 109 28.36 8.11 -2.55
N THR A 110 29.31 7.92 -3.47
CA THR A 110 29.04 7.86 -4.91
C THR A 110 29.91 6.81 -5.62
N SER A 111 29.86 6.68 -6.95
CA SER A 111 30.76 5.82 -7.70
C SER A 111 32.22 6.26 -7.51
N VAL A 112 33.16 5.32 -7.63
CA VAL A 112 34.58 5.60 -7.43
C VAL A 112 35.07 6.62 -8.47
N GLU A 113 34.59 6.52 -9.70
CA GLU A 113 34.93 7.41 -10.80
C GLU A 113 34.43 8.85 -10.53
N GLU A 114 33.18 8.99 -10.08
CA GLU A 114 32.60 10.31 -9.76
C GLU A 114 33.28 10.93 -8.55
N ALA A 115 33.54 10.15 -7.49
CA ALA A 115 34.23 10.63 -6.29
C ALA A 115 35.64 11.15 -6.63
N ASN A 116 36.38 10.44 -7.47
CA ASN A 116 37.70 10.87 -7.95
C ASN A 116 37.63 12.14 -8.80
N ALA A 117 36.68 12.22 -9.74
CA ALA A 117 36.48 13.40 -10.59
C ALA A 117 36.11 14.64 -9.75
N VAL A 118 35.25 14.47 -8.75
CA VAL A 118 34.85 15.54 -7.85
C VAL A 118 36.01 15.96 -6.92
N ALA A 119 36.71 15.02 -6.29
CA ALA A 119 37.84 15.33 -5.42
C ALA A 119 38.95 16.06 -6.18
N ALA A 120 39.27 15.64 -7.41
CA ALA A 120 40.21 16.33 -8.27
C ALA A 120 39.78 17.78 -8.57
N ARG A 121 38.48 17.99 -8.85
CA ARG A 121 37.91 19.33 -9.07
C ARG A 121 38.00 20.22 -7.84
N ILE A 122 37.74 19.68 -6.65
CA ILE A 122 37.86 20.41 -5.38
C ILE A 122 39.32 20.82 -5.16
N ARG A 123 40.28 19.88 -5.27
CA ARG A 123 41.71 20.16 -5.11
C ARG A 123 42.20 21.24 -6.08
N ALA A 124 41.86 21.12 -7.36
CA ALA A 124 42.28 22.07 -8.38
C ALA A 124 41.75 23.49 -8.10
N ARG A 125 40.49 23.63 -7.70
CA ARG A 125 39.89 24.93 -7.39
C ARG A 125 40.43 25.54 -6.09
N LEU A 126 40.68 24.72 -5.07
CA LEU A 126 41.31 25.18 -3.84
C LEU A 126 42.74 25.69 -4.09
N ALA A 127 43.54 24.94 -4.86
CA ALA A 127 44.89 25.34 -5.23
C ALA A 127 44.92 26.64 -6.05
N ALA A 128 43.92 26.84 -6.91
CA ALA A 128 43.76 28.06 -7.72
C ALA A 128 43.13 29.25 -6.97
N GLY A 129 42.76 29.09 -5.69
CA GLY A 129 42.07 30.15 -4.93
C GLY A 129 40.69 30.50 -5.48
N GLN A 130 39.99 29.55 -6.13
CA GLN A 130 38.69 29.76 -6.77
C GLN A 130 37.53 29.28 -5.89
N LYS A 131 36.32 29.81 -6.15
CA LYS A 131 35.09 29.37 -5.48
C LYS A 131 34.81 27.89 -5.78
N VAL A 132 34.63 27.10 -4.72
CA VAL A 132 34.16 25.72 -4.81
C VAL A 132 32.67 25.71 -4.52
N ASP A 133 31.88 25.14 -5.42
CA ASP A 133 30.47 24.83 -5.20
C ASP A 133 30.25 23.47 -5.87
N VAL A 134 30.11 22.45 -5.02
CA VAL A 134 30.01 21.07 -5.46
C VAL A 134 28.90 20.40 -4.66
N GLU A 135 28.07 19.67 -5.38
CA GLU A 135 27.02 18.82 -4.84
C GLU A 135 27.42 17.36 -5.11
N VAL A 136 27.40 16.53 -4.08
CA VAL A 136 27.78 15.12 -4.13
C VAL A 136 26.67 14.31 -3.49
N GLY A 137 26.16 13.32 -4.21
CA GLY A 137 25.16 12.38 -3.70
C GLY A 137 23.98 12.20 -4.65
N GLY A 138 23.01 11.40 -4.19
CA GLY A 138 21.70 11.24 -4.81
C GLY A 138 21.70 10.84 -6.29
N SER A 139 21.93 9.55 -6.58
CA SER A 139 21.94 9.11 -7.97
C SER A 139 20.53 9.14 -8.58
N TRP A 140 20.39 9.78 -9.75
CA TRP A 140 19.09 10.01 -10.39
C TRP A 140 18.34 8.70 -10.74
N TRP A 141 19.05 7.59 -10.99
CA TRP A 141 18.40 6.30 -11.22
C TRP A 141 17.70 5.76 -9.97
N VAL A 142 18.16 6.14 -8.78
CA VAL A 142 17.50 5.78 -7.51
C VAL A 142 16.13 6.47 -7.42
N LEU A 143 16.00 7.72 -7.90
CA LEU A 143 14.69 8.38 -8.04
C LEU A 143 13.78 7.65 -9.02
N ALA A 144 14.33 7.18 -10.15
CA ALA A 144 13.55 6.40 -11.11
C ALA A 144 13.04 5.08 -10.49
N LEU A 145 13.88 4.39 -9.71
CA LEU A 145 13.45 3.19 -8.96
C LEU A 145 12.41 3.52 -7.88
N ALA A 146 12.56 4.64 -7.17
CA ALA A 146 11.56 5.10 -6.21
C ALA A 146 10.20 5.35 -6.90
N GLY A 147 10.20 6.00 -8.07
CA GLY A 147 9.02 6.20 -8.90
C GLY A 147 8.38 4.88 -9.34
N ALA A 148 9.18 3.90 -9.79
CA ALA A 148 8.69 2.58 -10.15
C ALA A 148 8.08 1.83 -8.95
N ALA A 149 8.72 1.88 -7.78
CA ALA A 149 8.19 1.28 -6.54
C ALA A 149 6.88 1.95 -6.10
N LEU A 150 6.73 3.26 -6.31
CA LEU A 150 5.50 3.98 -6.01
C LEU A 150 4.36 3.58 -6.98
N LEU A 151 4.64 3.47 -8.27
CA LEU A 151 3.67 2.97 -9.26
C LEU A 151 3.22 1.53 -8.94
N LEU A 152 4.18 0.68 -8.56
CA LEU A 152 3.91 -0.66 -8.06
C LEU A 152 2.98 -0.62 -6.83
N CYS A 153 3.26 0.24 -5.85
CA CYS A 153 2.38 0.45 -4.70
C CYS A 153 0.96 0.80 -5.14
N PHE A 154 0.76 1.79 -6.01
CA PHE A 154 -0.56 2.19 -6.48
C PHE A 154 -1.32 1.06 -7.18
N SER A 155 -0.63 0.31 -8.05
CA SER A 155 -1.24 -0.83 -8.75
C SER A 155 -1.69 -1.94 -7.79
N LEU A 156 -0.88 -2.23 -6.76
CA LEU A 156 -1.19 -3.22 -5.72
C LEU A 156 -2.34 -2.75 -4.81
N VAL A 157 -2.39 -1.46 -4.44
CA VAL A 157 -3.52 -0.87 -3.70
C VAL A 157 -4.79 -0.98 -4.52
N ALA A 158 -4.76 -0.58 -5.80
CA ALA A 158 -5.93 -0.64 -6.67
C ALA A 158 -6.48 -2.07 -6.82
N ALA A 159 -5.59 -3.05 -7.01
CA ALA A 159 -5.96 -4.46 -7.07
C ALA A 159 -6.47 -4.98 -5.70
N GLY A 160 -5.79 -4.63 -4.61
CA GLY A 160 -6.14 -5.02 -3.24
C GLY A 160 -7.49 -4.46 -2.77
N LEU A 161 -7.82 -3.24 -3.20
CA LEU A 161 -9.07 -2.52 -2.90
C LEU A 161 -10.19 -2.78 -3.90
N ARG A 162 -10.02 -3.68 -4.89
CA ARG A 162 -11.08 -3.93 -5.89
C ARG A 162 -12.38 -4.46 -5.28
N GLY A 163 -12.28 -5.22 -4.19
CA GLY A 163 -13.42 -5.67 -3.38
C GLY A 163 -13.89 -4.65 -2.33
N PHE A 164 -13.20 -3.51 -2.23
CA PHE A 164 -13.56 -2.47 -1.27
C PHE A 164 -14.81 -1.73 -1.75
N GLY A 165 -15.80 -1.66 -0.85
CA GLY A 165 -17.09 -1.05 -1.11
C GLY A 165 -18.25 -1.94 -0.75
N VAL A 166 -19.41 -1.31 -0.63
CA VAL A 166 -20.68 -1.95 -0.33
C VAL A 166 -21.68 -1.50 -1.38
N PHE A 167 -22.40 -2.44 -1.97
CA PHE A 167 -23.56 -2.14 -2.78
C PHE A 167 -24.80 -2.15 -1.88
N GLN A 168 -25.60 -1.11 -1.98
CA GLN A 168 -26.92 -1.04 -1.40
C GLN A 168 -27.93 -1.27 -2.53
N LEU A 169 -28.74 -2.30 -2.37
CA LEU A 169 -29.78 -2.69 -3.33
C LEU A 169 -31.13 -2.30 -2.73
N ASP A 170 -31.71 -1.21 -3.20
CA ASP A 170 -32.98 -0.69 -2.69
C ASP A 170 -34.09 -0.92 -3.71
N ILE A 171 -35.23 -1.43 -3.26
CA ILE A 171 -36.45 -1.50 -4.07
C ILE A 171 -37.31 -0.27 -3.71
N PRO A 172 -37.41 0.74 -4.59
CA PRO A 172 -38.15 1.94 -4.31
C PRO A 172 -39.67 1.67 -4.25
N SER A 173 -40.43 2.67 -3.80
CA SER A 173 -41.86 2.54 -3.55
C SER A 173 -42.69 2.22 -4.80
N ASP A 174 -42.15 2.53 -5.99
CA ASP A 174 -42.71 2.25 -7.31
C ASP A 174 -42.59 0.78 -7.71
N ARG A 175 -41.70 0.01 -7.05
CA ARG A 175 -41.53 -1.45 -7.17
C ARG A 175 -41.20 -1.98 -8.55
N SER A 176 -40.93 -1.09 -9.51
CA SER A 176 -40.65 -1.45 -10.89
C SER A 176 -39.15 -1.67 -11.14
N ARG A 177 -38.30 -1.15 -10.26
CA ARG A 177 -36.84 -1.10 -10.42
C ARG A 177 -36.11 -1.49 -9.16
N LEU A 178 -34.91 -2.01 -9.34
CA LEU A 178 -33.91 -2.24 -8.31
C LEU A 178 -32.86 -1.13 -8.43
N ARG A 179 -32.78 -0.25 -7.43
CA ARG A 179 -31.75 0.76 -7.36
C ARG A 179 -30.50 0.16 -6.73
N VAL A 180 -29.40 0.19 -7.48
CA VAL A 180 -28.10 -0.33 -7.06
C VAL A 180 -27.17 0.85 -6.81
N GLN A 181 -26.81 1.08 -5.56
CA GLN A 181 -25.92 2.17 -5.16
C GLN A 181 -24.61 1.60 -4.61
N ARG A 182 -23.48 1.92 -5.24
CA ARG A 182 -22.15 1.61 -4.70
C ARG A 182 -21.74 2.70 -3.71
N ARG A 183 -21.37 2.30 -2.50
CA ARG A 183 -20.80 3.16 -1.45
C ARG A 183 -19.36 2.76 -1.14
N LEU A 184 -18.47 3.74 -1.12
CA LEU A 184 -17.09 3.61 -0.62
C LEU A 184 -16.99 4.47 0.64
N LEU A 185 -16.67 3.85 1.79
CA LEU A 185 -16.59 4.56 3.09
C LEU A 185 -17.85 5.38 3.42
N GLY A 186 -19.03 4.89 3.01
CA GLY A 186 -20.31 5.58 3.21
C GLY A 186 -20.64 6.63 2.14
N ILE A 187 -19.68 7.03 1.31
CA ILE A 187 -19.88 8.00 0.23
C ILE A 187 -20.41 7.26 -1.01
N PRO A 188 -21.54 7.68 -1.60
CA PRO A 188 -22.06 7.09 -2.82
C PRO A 188 -21.17 7.46 -4.01
N VAL A 189 -20.72 6.45 -4.76
CA VAL A 189 -19.80 6.62 -5.90
C VAL A 189 -20.51 6.37 -7.23
N SER A 190 -21.44 5.42 -7.25
CA SER A 190 -22.24 5.12 -8.43
C SER A 190 -23.65 4.75 -8.02
N THR A 191 -24.62 5.07 -8.87
CA THR A 191 -26.01 4.63 -8.72
C THR A 191 -26.53 4.27 -10.10
N HIS A 192 -27.15 3.11 -10.23
CA HIS A 192 -27.86 2.69 -11.44
C HIS A 192 -29.12 1.92 -11.07
N GLU A 193 -30.05 1.82 -12.02
CA GLU A 193 -31.33 1.14 -11.82
C GLU A 193 -31.44 -0.05 -12.77
N VAL A 194 -32.03 -1.15 -12.30
CA VAL A 194 -32.28 -2.36 -13.09
C VAL A 194 -33.77 -2.68 -13.02
N SER A 195 -34.43 -2.89 -14.16
CA SER A 195 -35.85 -3.24 -14.17
C SER A 195 -36.11 -4.59 -13.51
N LEU A 196 -37.10 -4.63 -12.61
CA LEU A 196 -37.61 -5.84 -11.96
C LEU A 196 -38.74 -6.51 -12.75
N GLU A 197 -39.13 -5.92 -13.88
CA GLU A 197 -40.21 -6.44 -14.71
C GLU A 197 -39.87 -7.84 -15.26
N GLY A 198 -40.77 -8.79 -15.00
CA GLY A 198 -40.66 -10.18 -15.46
C GLY A 198 -39.65 -11.04 -14.71
N VAL A 199 -39.03 -10.54 -13.63
CA VAL A 199 -38.03 -11.29 -12.86
C VAL A 199 -38.69 -12.47 -12.12
N THR A 200 -38.16 -13.67 -12.37
CA THR A 200 -38.62 -14.93 -11.75
C THR A 200 -37.58 -15.55 -10.81
N ASP A 201 -36.30 -15.18 -10.97
CA ASP A 201 -35.23 -15.75 -10.18
C ASP A 201 -34.09 -14.74 -9.95
N VAL A 202 -33.29 -14.98 -8.92
CA VAL A 202 -32.04 -14.29 -8.63
C VAL A 202 -30.96 -15.35 -8.50
N LEU A 203 -29.99 -15.31 -9.41
CA LEU A 203 -28.89 -16.25 -9.48
C LEU A 203 -27.56 -15.54 -9.29
N ILE A 204 -26.49 -16.34 -9.16
CA ILE A 204 -25.11 -15.86 -9.17
C ILE A 204 -24.48 -16.34 -10.45
N GLU A 205 -24.06 -15.40 -11.27
CA GLU A 205 -23.19 -15.70 -12.40
C GLU A 205 -21.76 -15.83 -11.87
N GLY A 206 -21.23 -17.05 -11.88
CA GLY A 206 -19.86 -17.34 -11.49
C GLY A 206 -18.86 -16.85 -12.53
N GLY A 207 -17.67 -16.51 -12.06
CA GLY A 207 -16.56 -16.12 -12.92
C GLY A 207 -15.23 -16.22 -12.17
N ALA A 208 -14.18 -15.73 -12.80
CA ALA A 208 -12.88 -15.60 -12.19
C ALA A 208 -12.40 -14.16 -12.28
N LEU A 209 -11.72 -13.69 -11.25
CA LEU A 209 -10.97 -12.44 -11.33
C LEU A 209 -9.61 -12.72 -11.97
N ASP A 210 -9.42 -12.19 -13.16
CA ASP A 210 -8.10 -12.08 -13.76
C ASP A 210 -7.39 -10.85 -13.17
N ASP A 211 -6.23 -11.08 -12.57
CA ASP A 211 -5.44 -10.05 -11.92
C ASP A 211 -3.99 -10.19 -12.40
N ALA A 212 -3.40 -9.05 -12.80
CA ALA A 212 -2.01 -8.97 -13.23
C ALA A 212 -1.03 -9.41 -12.13
N TRP A 213 -1.46 -9.36 -10.86
CA TRP A 213 -0.66 -9.74 -9.69
C TRP A 213 -0.85 -11.19 -9.24
N ARG A 214 -1.57 -12.00 -10.01
CA ARG A 214 -1.76 -13.43 -9.71
C ARG A 214 -0.44 -14.18 -9.95
N GLY A 215 -0.05 -15.01 -8.98
CA GLY A 215 1.09 -15.91 -9.17
C GLY A 215 0.83 -16.89 -10.31
N ARG A 216 1.87 -17.29 -11.05
CA ARG A 216 1.73 -18.20 -12.21
C ARG A 216 1.05 -19.53 -11.82
N ASP A 217 1.31 -20.01 -10.61
CA ASP A 217 0.78 -21.28 -10.09
C ASP A 217 -0.47 -21.10 -9.20
N GLU A 218 -0.98 -19.86 -9.07
CA GLU A 218 -2.15 -19.58 -8.24
C GLU A 218 -3.44 -19.76 -9.04
N ALA A 219 -4.36 -20.57 -8.51
CA ALA A 219 -5.66 -20.77 -9.13
C ALA A 219 -6.41 -19.42 -9.26
N PRO A 220 -7.16 -19.20 -10.35
CA PRO A 220 -7.97 -18.00 -10.50
C PRO A 220 -8.88 -17.81 -9.30
N THR A 221 -8.95 -16.59 -8.77
CA THR A 221 -9.80 -16.33 -7.60
C THR A 221 -11.27 -16.42 -8.03
N PRO A 222 -12.07 -17.29 -7.39
CA PRO A 222 -13.48 -17.39 -7.70
C PRO A 222 -14.18 -16.06 -7.41
N ALA A 223 -14.95 -15.62 -8.38
CA ALA A 223 -15.69 -14.38 -8.35
C ALA A 223 -17.11 -14.61 -8.85
N GLY A 224 -17.97 -13.62 -8.65
CA GLY A 224 -19.31 -13.68 -9.19
C GLY A 224 -19.99 -12.33 -9.18
N ARG A 225 -21.18 -12.30 -9.75
CA ARG A 225 -22.09 -11.15 -9.66
C ARG A 225 -23.52 -11.65 -9.51
N LEU A 226 -24.34 -10.85 -8.86
CA LEU A 226 -25.77 -11.07 -8.82
C LEU A 226 -26.37 -10.81 -10.20
N VAL A 227 -27.24 -11.71 -10.63
CA VAL A 227 -28.02 -11.56 -11.86
C VAL A 227 -29.49 -11.84 -11.58
N LEU A 228 -30.35 -11.05 -12.22
CA LEU A 228 -31.78 -11.27 -12.24
C LEU A 228 -32.13 -12.09 -13.48
N VAL A 229 -32.95 -13.11 -13.33
CA VAL A 229 -33.39 -13.95 -14.43
C VAL A 229 -34.88 -13.73 -14.64
N ASP A 230 -35.27 -13.44 -15.87
CA ASP A 230 -36.69 -13.28 -16.21
C ASP A 230 -37.37 -14.60 -16.58
N ALA A 231 -38.68 -14.55 -16.82
CA ALA A 231 -39.48 -15.72 -17.18
C ALA A 231 -39.03 -16.39 -18.48
N TRP A 232 -38.36 -15.65 -19.36
CA TRP A 232 -37.83 -16.14 -20.63
C TRP A 232 -36.38 -16.66 -20.50
N GLY A 233 -35.81 -16.60 -19.30
CA GLY A 233 -34.43 -17.02 -19.02
C GLY A 233 -33.39 -15.97 -19.38
N ALA A 234 -33.78 -14.74 -19.74
CA ALA A 234 -32.81 -13.69 -20.00
C ALA A 234 -32.16 -13.23 -18.69
N VAL A 235 -30.84 -13.04 -18.74
CA VAL A 235 -30.01 -12.72 -17.58
C VAL A 235 -29.68 -11.23 -17.58
N ARG A 236 -30.03 -10.53 -16.50
CA ARG A 236 -29.77 -9.09 -16.32
C ARG A 236 -28.81 -8.89 -15.14
N PRO A 237 -27.57 -8.43 -15.37
CA PRO A 237 -26.61 -8.28 -14.29
C PRO A 237 -26.97 -7.10 -13.38
N VAL A 238 -26.96 -7.35 -12.06
CA VAL A 238 -27.14 -6.31 -11.04
C VAL A 238 -25.90 -5.42 -10.94
N THR A 239 -24.71 -6.00 -11.17
CA THR A 239 -23.44 -5.27 -11.25
C THR A 239 -22.73 -5.58 -12.56
N SER A 240 -22.12 -4.57 -13.18
CA SER A 240 -21.40 -4.76 -14.45
C SER A 240 -20.17 -5.66 -14.32
N THR A 241 -19.51 -5.64 -13.16
CA THR A 241 -18.30 -6.40 -12.88
C THR A 241 -18.55 -7.54 -11.89
N VAL A 242 -17.68 -8.56 -11.94
CA VAL A 242 -17.62 -9.63 -10.93
C VAL A 242 -16.77 -9.20 -9.72
N PHE A 243 -17.15 -9.66 -8.53
CA PHE A 243 -16.46 -9.39 -7.27
C PHE A 243 -16.08 -10.70 -6.56
N PRO A 244 -15.04 -10.71 -5.71
CA PRO A 244 -14.65 -11.92 -4.99
C PRO A 244 -15.63 -12.24 -3.85
N GLY A 245 -15.62 -13.48 -3.34
CA GLY A 245 -16.36 -13.87 -2.14
C GLY A 245 -17.73 -14.49 -2.44
N ALA A 246 -17.75 -15.82 -2.60
CA ALA A 246 -18.96 -16.57 -2.90
C ALA A 246 -20.07 -16.42 -1.83
N ALA A 247 -19.69 -16.37 -0.55
CA ALA A 247 -20.68 -16.29 0.52
C ALA A 247 -21.40 -14.93 0.54
N VAL A 248 -20.70 -13.82 0.28
CA VAL A 248 -21.32 -12.49 0.10
C VAL A 248 -22.37 -12.53 -1.01
N HIS A 249 -22.04 -13.13 -2.15
CA HIS A 249 -22.98 -13.27 -3.28
C HIS A 249 -24.21 -14.08 -2.91
N LEU A 250 -24.01 -15.24 -2.28
CA LEU A 250 -25.08 -16.13 -1.85
C LEU A 250 -26.00 -15.47 -0.82
N ARG A 251 -25.44 -14.79 0.19
CA ARG A 251 -26.25 -14.05 1.18
C ARG A 251 -27.08 -12.96 0.54
N ALA A 252 -26.48 -12.19 -0.37
CA ALA A 252 -27.19 -11.10 -1.03
C ALA A 252 -28.27 -11.63 -1.98
N ALA A 253 -28.02 -12.73 -2.70
CA ALA A 253 -29.02 -13.42 -3.50
C ALA A 253 -30.17 -13.95 -2.62
N CYS A 254 -29.89 -14.67 -1.54
CA CYS A 254 -30.91 -15.16 -0.60
C CYS A 254 -31.75 -14.02 -0.02
N ALA A 255 -31.11 -12.93 0.41
CA ALA A 255 -31.81 -11.76 0.95
C ALA A 255 -32.69 -11.08 -0.12
N LEU A 256 -32.20 -10.95 -1.35
CA LEU A 256 -32.97 -10.36 -2.45
C LEU A 256 -34.14 -11.24 -2.85
N ARG A 257 -33.95 -12.57 -2.93
CA ARG A 257 -35.02 -13.56 -3.15
C ARG A 257 -36.09 -13.47 -2.09
N ALA A 258 -35.69 -13.41 -0.82
CA ALA A 258 -36.61 -13.28 0.30
C ALA A 258 -37.44 -12.00 0.21
N ILE A 259 -36.81 -10.86 -0.11
CA ILE A 259 -37.51 -9.59 -0.31
C ILE A 259 -38.49 -9.67 -1.49
N LEU A 260 -38.08 -10.30 -2.59
CA LEU A 260 -38.93 -10.51 -3.78
C LEU A 260 -40.02 -11.58 -3.59
N GLY A 261 -40.08 -12.22 -2.42
CA GLY A 261 -41.06 -13.26 -2.11
C GLY A 261 -40.88 -14.56 -2.90
N MET A 262 -39.65 -14.86 -3.31
CA MET A 262 -39.31 -16.08 -4.04
C MET A 262 -39.18 -17.26 -3.07
N VAL A 263 -39.72 -18.42 -3.45
CA VAL A 263 -39.64 -19.64 -2.65
C VAL A 263 -38.23 -20.25 -2.75
N PRO A 264 -37.63 -20.71 -1.64
CA PRO A 264 -36.35 -21.43 -1.67
C PRO A 264 -36.44 -22.67 -2.58
N GLN A 265 -35.41 -22.89 -3.38
CA GLN A 265 -35.34 -24.03 -4.31
C GLN A 265 -34.32 -25.06 -3.80
N ARG A 266 -34.63 -26.36 -3.96
CA ARG A 266 -33.63 -27.43 -3.74
C ARG A 266 -32.48 -27.28 -4.74
N GLY A 267 -31.25 -27.41 -4.27
CA GLY A 267 -30.03 -27.13 -5.02
C GLY A 267 -29.82 -25.63 -5.33
N GLY A 268 -30.62 -24.75 -4.72
CA GLY A 268 -30.57 -23.31 -4.94
C GLY A 268 -29.49 -22.59 -4.12
N VAL A 269 -29.55 -21.26 -4.19
CA VAL A 269 -28.63 -20.33 -3.51
C VAL A 269 -28.63 -20.56 -1.98
N GLU A 270 -29.79 -20.84 -1.40
CA GLU A 270 -29.98 -21.05 0.04
C GLU A 270 -29.26 -22.31 0.54
N GLU A 271 -29.40 -23.42 -0.17
CA GLU A 271 -28.75 -24.70 0.17
C GLU A 271 -27.23 -24.60 -0.04
N HIS A 272 -26.80 -23.95 -1.11
CA HIS A 272 -25.38 -23.72 -1.36
C HIS A 272 -24.74 -22.83 -0.28
N LEU A 273 -25.44 -21.79 0.17
CA LEU A 273 -24.98 -20.96 1.30
C LEU A 273 -24.82 -21.78 2.58
N ALA A 274 -25.78 -22.68 2.87
CA ALA A 274 -25.74 -23.54 4.05
C ALA A 274 -24.61 -24.57 4.01
N SER A 275 -24.18 -24.98 2.81
CA SER A 275 -23.06 -25.92 2.64
C SER A 275 -21.67 -25.29 2.82
N LEU A 276 -21.56 -23.96 2.88
CA LEU A 276 -20.25 -23.32 2.96
C LEU A 276 -19.60 -23.54 4.34
N PRO A 277 -18.33 -23.99 4.38
CA PRO A 277 -17.62 -24.19 5.64
C PRO A 277 -17.31 -22.84 6.31
N TRP A 278 -17.19 -22.87 7.64
CA TRP A 278 -16.71 -21.72 8.39
C TRP A 278 -15.25 -21.41 8.07
N ILE A 279 -14.91 -20.12 8.03
CA ILE A 279 -13.53 -19.71 7.85
C ILE A 279 -12.82 -19.84 9.19
N THR A 280 -11.89 -20.79 9.24
CA THR A 280 -11.01 -21.01 10.38
C THR A 280 -9.56 -20.75 9.96
N THR A 281 -8.77 -20.17 10.86
CA THR A 281 -7.33 -20.02 10.68
C THR A 281 -6.67 -20.98 11.65
N SER A 282 -5.78 -21.85 11.14
CA SER A 282 -5.06 -22.79 12.00
C SER A 282 -4.20 -22.03 13.03
N PRO A 283 -3.96 -22.60 14.23
CA PRO A 283 -3.15 -21.96 15.26
C PRO A 283 -1.76 -21.52 14.77
N GLY A 284 -1.10 -22.36 13.95
CA GLY A 284 0.20 -22.04 13.36
C GLY A 284 0.16 -20.82 12.43
N MET A 285 -0.88 -20.71 11.59
CA MET A 285 -1.07 -19.53 10.74
C MET A 285 -1.40 -18.28 11.57
N ARG A 286 -2.13 -18.41 12.68
CA ARG A 286 -2.38 -17.29 13.59
C ARG A 286 -1.08 -16.76 14.20
N ALA A 287 -0.20 -17.65 14.65
CA ALA A 287 1.12 -17.26 15.17
C ALA A 287 1.95 -16.54 14.09
N ALA A 288 1.97 -17.07 12.86
CA ALA A 288 2.64 -16.44 11.73
C ALA A 288 2.08 -15.03 11.42
N PHE A 289 0.75 -14.88 11.36
CA PHE A 289 0.12 -13.57 11.15
C PHE A 289 0.39 -12.59 12.30
N SER A 290 0.41 -13.05 13.56
CA SER A 290 0.76 -12.21 14.70
C SER A 290 2.21 -11.72 14.63
N PHE A 291 3.15 -12.56 14.21
CA PHE A 291 4.54 -12.17 14.01
C PHE A 291 4.70 -11.13 12.88
N ILE A 292 4.03 -11.35 11.74
CA ILE A 292 3.98 -10.37 10.63
C ILE A 292 3.32 -9.07 11.10
N GLY A 293 2.22 -9.17 11.85
CA GLY A 293 1.53 -8.03 12.44
C GLY A 293 2.46 -7.23 13.35
N ALA A 294 3.17 -7.90 14.27
CA ALA A 294 4.12 -7.26 15.18
C ALA A 294 5.23 -6.51 14.45
N THR A 295 5.83 -7.13 13.43
CA THR A 295 6.92 -6.52 12.65
C THR A 295 6.44 -5.33 11.81
N LEU A 296 5.35 -5.48 11.08
CA LEU A 296 4.76 -4.37 10.31
C LEU A 296 4.28 -3.24 11.22
N GLY A 297 3.65 -3.58 12.34
CA GLY A 297 3.21 -2.64 13.35
C GLY A 297 4.37 -1.85 13.94
N ALA A 298 5.47 -2.51 14.31
CA ALA A 298 6.67 -1.85 14.80
C ALA A 298 7.26 -0.88 13.78
N LEU A 299 7.41 -1.30 12.51
CA LEU A 299 7.94 -0.45 11.45
C LEU A 299 7.06 0.78 11.20
N LEU A 300 5.73 0.59 11.17
CA LEU A 300 4.76 1.69 11.09
C LEU A 300 4.88 2.65 12.27
N GLY A 301 4.97 2.11 13.48
CA GLY A 301 5.11 2.90 14.69
C GLY A 301 6.40 3.74 14.68
N ILE A 302 7.53 3.15 14.29
CA ILE A 302 8.80 3.86 14.12
C ILE A 302 8.66 4.98 13.09
N GLY A 303 8.07 4.68 11.93
CA GLY A 303 7.86 5.67 10.88
C GLY A 303 6.97 6.84 11.33
N LEU A 304 5.87 6.56 12.02
CA LEU A 304 4.96 7.58 12.54
C LEU A 304 5.64 8.46 13.60
N VAL A 305 6.40 7.86 14.52
CA VAL A 305 7.15 8.63 15.53
C VAL A 305 8.22 9.49 14.86
N ALA A 306 8.99 8.94 13.91
CA ALA A 306 10.00 9.68 13.17
C ALA A 306 9.41 10.89 12.41
N VAL A 307 8.28 10.69 11.73
CA VAL A 307 7.55 11.79 11.06
C VAL A 307 7.05 12.82 12.08
N GLY A 308 6.52 12.37 13.22
CA GLY A 308 6.08 13.27 14.30
C GLY A 308 7.22 14.13 14.85
N VAL A 309 8.39 13.54 15.10
CA VAL A 309 9.57 14.26 15.60
C VAL A 309 10.09 15.26 14.56
N LEU A 310 10.08 14.89 13.27
CA LEU A 310 10.40 15.79 12.16
C LEU A 310 9.46 17.00 12.11
N LEU A 311 8.15 16.78 12.23
CA LEU A 311 7.15 17.84 12.20
C LEU A 311 7.25 18.80 13.40
N VAL A 312 7.68 18.31 14.56
CA VAL A 312 7.85 19.12 15.78
C VAL A 312 9.20 19.85 15.81
N GLY A 313 10.09 19.60 14.84
CA GLY A 313 11.41 20.24 14.77
C GLY A 313 12.38 19.77 15.86
N GLY A 314 12.12 18.63 16.48
CA GLY A 314 12.81 18.15 17.69
C GLY A 314 14.11 17.37 17.47
N LEU A 315 14.64 17.29 16.23
CA LEU A 315 15.87 16.54 15.98
C LEU A 315 17.11 17.36 16.32
N GLN A 316 17.58 17.24 17.57
CA GLN A 316 19.01 17.36 17.87
C GLN A 316 19.63 15.95 17.75
N PRO A 317 20.42 15.67 16.69
CA PRO A 317 20.77 14.31 16.27
C PRO A 317 21.87 13.63 17.10
N SER A 318 22.15 14.07 18.34
CA SER A 318 23.20 13.45 19.15
C SER A 318 22.71 12.46 20.20
N ASP A 319 21.42 12.47 20.57
CA ASP A 319 20.85 11.54 21.58
C ASP A 319 19.42 11.05 21.26
N SER A 320 18.80 11.51 20.17
CA SER A 320 17.37 11.28 19.90
C SER A 320 17.03 9.99 19.14
N ASP A 321 18.00 9.27 18.59
CA ASP A 321 17.69 8.24 17.60
C ASP A 321 17.16 6.95 18.23
N THR A 322 17.75 6.50 19.34
CA THR A 322 17.40 5.21 19.96
C THR A 322 15.99 5.17 20.53
N TRP A 323 15.50 6.28 21.10
CA TRP A 323 14.17 6.32 21.72
C TRP A 323 13.04 6.32 20.67
N VAL A 324 13.27 6.92 19.49
CA VAL A 324 12.30 6.89 18.38
C VAL A 324 12.08 5.46 17.91
N PHE A 325 13.16 4.68 17.76
CA PHE A 325 13.06 3.26 17.42
C PHE A 325 12.37 2.46 18.53
N ALA A 326 12.73 2.69 19.79
CA ALA A 326 12.17 1.96 20.92
C ALA A 326 10.67 2.24 21.11
N VAL A 327 10.27 3.52 21.19
CA VAL A 327 8.87 3.92 21.39
C VAL A 327 8.00 3.49 20.21
N GLY A 328 8.48 3.72 18.98
CA GLY A 328 7.78 3.32 17.77
C GLY A 328 7.57 1.80 17.70
N ALA A 329 8.60 1.01 18.00
CA ALA A 329 8.50 -0.45 17.98
C ALA A 329 7.58 -0.99 19.08
N VAL A 330 7.72 -0.48 20.31
CA VAL A 330 6.97 -0.96 21.49
C VAL A 330 5.48 -0.64 21.38
N LEU A 331 5.09 0.51 20.83
CA LEU A 331 3.69 0.84 20.62
C LEU A 331 3.12 0.18 19.36
N GLY A 332 3.93 0.09 18.31
CA GLY A 332 3.52 -0.44 17.01
C GLY A 332 3.28 -1.95 17.01
N ALA A 333 4.17 -2.72 17.63
CA ALA A 333 4.09 -4.19 17.59
C ALA A 333 2.79 -4.76 18.23
N PRO A 334 2.37 -4.34 19.45
CA PRO A 334 1.13 -4.82 20.04
C PRO A 334 -0.10 -4.49 19.21
N ALA A 335 -0.18 -3.27 18.64
CA ALA A 335 -1.27 -2.89 17.75
C ALA A 335 -1.35 -3.80 16.52
N GLY A 336 -0.20 -4.15 15.95
CA GLY A 336 -0.08 -5.10 14.86
C GLY A 336 -0.52 -6.52 15.22
N VAL A 337 -0.16 -7.02 16.41
CA VAL A 337 -0.61 -8.32 16.92
C VAL A 337 -2.12 -8.35 17.14
N VAL A 338 -2.67 -7.32 17.79
CA VAL A 338 -4.13 -7.21 18.03
C VAL A 338 -4.89 -7.21 16.71
N PHE A 339 -4.39 -6.47 15.71
CA PHE A 339 -4.96 -6.48 14.37
C PHE A 339 -4.90 -7.86 13.71
N ALA A 340 -3.77 -8.55 13.78
CA ALA A 340 -3.61 -9.89 13.22
C ALA A 340 -4.57 -10.92 13.87
N LEU A 341 -4.69 -10.89 15.19
CA LEU A 341 -5.64 -11.76 15.93
C LEU A 341 -7.08 -11.44 15.55
N PHE A 342 -7.43 -10.16 15.44
CA PHE A 342 -8.74 -9.74 15.00
C PHE A 342 -9.05 -10.25 13.59
N VAL A 343 -8.11 -10.15 12.65
CA VAL A 343 -8.26 -10.60 11.26
C VAL A 343 -8.40 -12.13 11.16
N THR A 344 -7.75 -12.89 12.04
CA THR A 344 -7.70 -14.37 12.01
C THR A 344 -8.73 -15.07 12.92
N ARG A 345 -9.62 -14.32 13.57
CA ARG A 345 -10.74 -14.88 14.34
C ARG A 345 -11.62 -15.76 13.44
N THR A 346 -12.24 -16.78 14.02
CA THR A 346 -13.24 -17.60 13.31
C THR A 346 -14.38 -16.70 12.84
N ARG A 347 -14.75 -16.84 11.57
CA ARG A 347 -15.76 -15.99 10.95
C ARG A 347 -16.73 -16.88 10.17
N PRO A 348 -18.02 -16.49 10.10
CA PRO A 348 -18.93 -17.12 9.16
C PRO A 348 -18.37 -16.91 7.74
N PRO A 349 -18.70 -17.79 6.77
CA PRO A 349 -18.14 -17.71 5.43
C PRO A 349 -18.32 -16.30 4.85
N THR A 350 -17.25 -15.72 4.28
CA THR A 350 -17.27 -14.38 3.66
C THR A 350 -17.34 -14.50 2.16
#